data_AF-A0A0W0I550-F1
#
_entry.id   AF-A0A0W0I550-F1
#
_cell.length_a   1.000
_cell.length_b   1.000
_cell.length_c   1.000
_cell.angle_alpha   90.00
_cell.angle_beta   90.00
_cell.angle_gamma   90.00
#
_symmetry.space_group_name_H-M   'P 1'
#
loop_
_entity.id
_entity.type
_entity.pdbx_description
1 polymer ?
#
loop_
_entity_poly.entity_id
_entity_poly.type
_entity_poly.pdbx_seq_one_letter_code
_entity_poly.pdbx_strand_id
1 'polypeptide(L)'
;MNRSRLNMAQEGQLWEMALEHLGSDGLLQAVIEMWSRAAPPPRPLVEHLSINQVSQDVLSILKIAQQRVGAIVPGRTPDAGTVTLYARHASNLVDGLITLLPKVKLSQALRGSCLEIELGI
;
A
#
# COMPACT_ATOMS: atom_id res chain seq x y z
N MET A 1 -6.13 -0.86 -20.43
CA MET A 1 -4.68 -1.01 -20.60
C MET A 1 -4.09 -1.44 -19.27
N ASN A 2 -3.18 -2.42 -19.25
CA ASN A 2 -2.51 -2.82 -18.02
C ASN A 2 -1.47 -1.76 -17.69
N ARG A 3 -1.81 -0.90 -16.73
CA ARG A 3 -0.93 0.06 -16.05
C ARG A 3 0.42 -0.59 -15.72
N SER A 4 1.51 0.16 -15.88
CA SER A 4 2.80 -0.18 -15.32
C SER A 4 2.73 -0.01 -13.80
N ARG A 5 2.49 -1.09 -13.08
CA ARG A 5 2.51 -1.08 -11.62
C ARG A 5 3.85 -0.51 -11.13
N LEU A 6 3.82 0.32 -10.08
CA LEU A 6 5.05 0.73 -9.38
C LEU A 6 5.90 -0.49 -9.07
N ASN A 7 7.20 -0.39 -9.32
CA ASN A 7 8.09 -1.45 -8.87
C ASN A 7 8.14 -1.45 -7.32
N MET A 8 8.57 -2.57 -6.73
CA MET A 8 8.58 -2.73 -5.28
C MET A 8 9.39 -1.66 -4.53
N ALA A 9 10.43 -1.10 -5.14
CA ALA A 9 11.22 -0.04 -4.52
C ALA A 9 10.46 1.30 -4.48
N GLN A 10 9.73 1.63 -5.55
CA GLN A 10 8.87 2.82 -5.61
C GLN A 10 7.68 2.69 -4.65
N GLU A 11 7.08 1.51 -4.57
CA GLU A 11 6.02 1.21 -3.60
C GLU A 11 6.55 1.39 -2.16
N GLY A 12 7.75 0.87 -1.86
CA GLY A 12 8.39 1.06 -0.56
C GLY A 12 8.62 2.53 -0.21
N GLN A 13 9.18 3.32 -1.13
CA GLN A 13 9.38 4.76 -0.93
C GLN A 13 8.08 5.52 -0.67
N LEU A 14 7.00 5.14 -1.36
CA LEU A 14 5.69 5.75 -1.17
C LEU A 14 5.17 5.52 0.25
N TRP A 15 5.32 4.31 0.79
CA TRP A 15 4.94 3.98 2.15
C TRP A 15 5.71 4.81 3.18
N GLU A 16 7.03 4.96 3.01
CA GLU A 16 7.83 5.77 3.93
C GLU A 16 7.45 7.25 3.88
N MET A 17 7.22 7.82 2.69
CA MET A 17 6.76 9.21 2.59
C MET A 17 5.36 9.40 3.18
N ALA A 18 4.49 8.40 3.04
CA ALA A 18 3.18 8.44 3.66
C ALA A 18 3.28 8.40 5.19
N LEU A 19 4.17 7.57 5.73
CA LEU A 19 4.46 7.52 7.17
C LEU A 19 5.03 8.85 7.66
N GLU A 20 6.01 9.42 6.96
CA GLU A 20 6.60 10.72 7.31
C GLU A 20 5.58 11.85 7.25
N HIS A 21 4.68 11.83 6.27
CA HIS A 21 3.71 12.90 6.09
C HIS A 21 2.51 12.82 7.03
N LEU A 22 1.94 11.62 7.22
CA LEU A 22 0.70 11.41 7.97
C LEU A 22 0.95 11.04 9.44
N GLY A 23 2.17 10.58 9.76
CA GLY A 23 2.47 9.91 11.02
C GLY A 23 1.86 8.51 11.09
N SER A 24 2.25 7.73 12.10
CA SER A 24 1.83 6.33 12.25
C SER A 24 0.32 6.16 12.35
N ASP A 25 -0.34 6.98 13.19
CA ASP A 25 -1.79 6.91 13.39
C ASP A 25 -2.57 7.39 12.15
N GLY A 26 -2.10 8.46 11.50
CA GLY A 26 -2.72 8.99 10.29
C GLY A 26 -2.62 8.00 9.13
N LEU A 27 -1.46 7.36 8.96
CA LEU A 27 -1.27 6.32 7.96
C LEU A 27 -2.16 5.10 8.25
N LEU A 28 -2.21 4.65 9.51
CA LEU A 28 -3.07 3.53 9.91
C LEU A 28 -4.55 3.80 9.58
N GLN A 29 -5.04 4.99 9.95
CA GLN A 29 -6.43 5.38 9.70
C GLN A 29 -6.74 5.43 8.20
N ALA A 30 -5.87 6.04 7.40
CA ALA A 30 -6.03 6.11 5.95
C ALA A 30 -6.07 4.71 5.32
N VAL A 31 -5.14 3.83 5.71
CA VAL A 31 -5.08 2.44 5.21
C VAL A 31 -6.37 1.70 5.57
N ILE A 32 -6.85 1.79 6.81
CA ILE A 32 -8.11 1.15 7.23
C ILE A 32 -9.29 1.65 6.39
N GLU A 33 -9.41 2.97 6.21
CA GLU A 33 -10.51 3.56 5.44
C GLU A 33 -10.52 3.06 4.00
N MET A 34 -9.36 3.08 3.33
CA MET A 34 -9.21 2.61 1.95
C MET A 34 -9.45 1.10 1.82
N TRP A 35 -8.88 0.31 2.74
CA TRP A 35 -8.94 -1.15 2.68
C TRP A 35 -10.33 -1.70 3.05
N SER A 36 -11.03 -1.06 3.98
CA SER A 36 -12.40 -1.46 4.40
C SER A 36 -13.41 -1.41 3.25
N ARG A 37 -13.17 -0.56 2.25
CA ARG A 37 -14.02 -0.42 1.05
C ARG A 37 -13.68 -1.44 -0.03
N ALA A 38 -12.59 -2.19 0.11
CA ALA A 38 -12.10 -3.10 -0.91
C ALA A 38 -12.62 -4.52 -0.68
N ALA A 39 -13.52 -5.00 -1.56
CA ALA A 39 -13.95 -6.39 -1.55
C ALA A 39 -12.75 -7.34 -1.85
N PRO A 40 -12.77 -8.58 -1.32
CA PRO A 40 -11.80 -9.61 -1.70
C PRO A 40 -11.80 -9.81 -3.23
N PRO A 41 -10.63 -9.86 -3.88
CA PRO A 41 -10.60 -10.03 -5.33
C PRO A 41 -11.08 -11.44 -5.74
N PRO A 42 -11.84 -11.58 -6.83
CA PRO A 42 -12.35 -12.87 -7.31
C PRO A 42 -11.24 -13.82 -7.81
N ARG A 43 -10.05 -13.31 -8.13
CA ARG A 43 -8.84 -14.08 -8.41
C ARG A 43 -7.75 -13.66 -7.42
N PRO A 44 -7.48 -14.46 -6.38
CA PRO A 44 -6.53 -14.08 -5.34
C PRO A 44 -5.09 -14.27 -5.81
N LEU A 45 -4.50 -13.24 -6.42
CA LEU A 45 -3.04 -13.11 -6.48
C LEU A 45 -2.56 -12.54 -5.14
N VAL A 46 -1.58 -13.20 -4.54
CA VAL A 46 -1.05 -12.86 -3.22
C VAL A 46 0.36 -12.32 -3.37
N GLU A 47 0.67 -11.31 -2.58
CA GLU A 47 1.95 -10.62 -2.57
C GLU A 47 2.44 -10.37 -1.17
N HIS A 48 3.76 -10.22 -1.06
CA HIS A 48 4.45 -10.05 0.21
C HIS A 48 5.18 -8.71 0.18
N LEU A 49 4.90 -7.88 1.18
CA LEU A 49 5.71 -6.72 1.51
C LEU A 49 6.58 -7.10 2.71
N SER A 50 7.89 -6.86 2.63
CA SER A 50 8.84 -7.24 3.69
C SER A 50 9.64 -6.04 4.20
N ILE A 51 10.36 -6.26 5.30
CA ILE A 51 11.30 -5.28 5.87
C ILE A 51 12.40 -4.86 4.90
N ASN A 52 12.64 -5.65 3.83
CA ASN A 52 13.59 -5.29 2.79
C ASN A 52 13.06 -4.20 1.85
N GLN A 53 11.74 -3.96 1.84
CA GLN A 53 11.10 -2.93 0.99
C GLN A 53 10.58 -1.75 1.81
N VAL A 54 10.17 -1.96 3.06
CA VAL A 54 9.60 -0.94 3.94
C VAL A 54 10.13 -1.07 5.35
N SER A 55 10.02 0.00 6.13
CA SER A 55 10.35 0.02 7.54
C SER A 55 9.44 -0.91 8.36
N GLN A 56 9.94 -1.31 9.53
CA GLN A 56 9.19 -2.12 10.49
C GLN A 56 7.89 -1.42 10.92
N ASP A 57 7.86 -0.10 10.95
CA ASP A 57 6.70 0.70 11.35
C ASP A 57 5.58 0.60 10.31
N VAL A 58 5.90 0.80 9.02
CA VAL A 58 4.96 0.58 7.91
C VAL A 58 4.42 -0.85 7.94
N LEU A 59 5.30 -1.84 8.12
CA LEU A 59 4.91 -3.24 8.20
C LEU A 59 3.94 -3.52 9.35
N SER A 60 4.20 -2.93 10.51
CA SER A 60 3.36 -3.07 11.70
C SER A 60 2.00 -2.41 11.49
N ILE A 61 1.98 -1.21 10.88
CA ILE A 61 0.75 -0.50 10.51
C ILE A 61 -0.10 -1.35 9.56
N LEU A 62 0.50 -1.92 8.51
CA LEU A 62 -0.20 -2.77 7.55
C LEU A 62 -0.79 -4.02 8.20
N LYS A 63 -0.08 -4.65 9.12
CA LYS A 63 -0.58 -5.81 9.89
C LYS A 63 -1.76 -5.45 10.79
N ILE A 64 -1.67 -4.33 11.50
CA ILE A 64 -2.75 -3.85 12.37
C ILE A 64 -3.98 -3.52 11.50
N ALA A 65 -3.79 -2.83 10.38
CA ALA A 65 -4.87 -2.51 9.46
C ALA A 65 -5.53 -3.78 8.91
N GLN A 66 -4.72 -4.74 8.45
CA GLN A 66 -5.19 -6.02 7.91
C GLN A 66 -6.08 -6.78 8.93
N GLN A 67 -5.65 -6.82 10.19
CA GLN A 67 -6.44 -7.43 11.27
C GLN A 67 -7.76 -6.67 11.50
N ARG A 68 -7.72 -5.34 11.56
CA ARG A 68 -8.91 -4.50 11.81
C ARG A 68 -9.95 -4.59 10.70
N VAL A 69 -9.53 -4.70 9.44
CA VAL A 69 -10.44 -4.81 8.29
C VAL A 69 -10.80 -6.27 7.93
N GLY A 70 -10.26 -7.26 8.67
CA GLY A 70 -10.52 -8.67 8.42
C GLY A 70 -9.96 -9.20 7.10
N ALA A 71 -8.97 -8.52 6.49
CA ALA A 71 -8.37 -8.89 5.21
C ALA A 71 -7.20 -9.88 5.34
N ILE A 72 -7.22 -10.75 6.35
CA ILE A 72 -6.20 -11.78 6.54
C ILE A 72 -6.31 -12.81 5.41
N VAL A 73 -5.19 -13.07 4.73
CA VAL A 73 -5.15 -14.05 3.64
C VAL A 73 -5.19 -15.46 4.23
N PRO A 74 -6.23 -16.28 3.94
CA PRO A 74 -6.36 -17.61 4.52
C PRO A 74 -5.23 -18.56 4.13
N GLY A 75 -4.87 -19.48 5.02
CA GLY A 75 -3.87 -20.52 4.74
C GLY A 75 -2.41 -20.01 4.66
N ARG A 76 -2.15 -18.79 5.13
CA ARG A 76 -0.80 -18.21 5.20
C ARG A 76 -0.38 -18.06 6.65
N THR A 77 0.82 -18.53 6.96
CA THR A 77 1.42 -18.38 8.29
C THR A 77 1.84 -16.92 8.48
N PRO A 78 1.41 -16.24 9.57
CA PRO A 78 1.91 -14.91 9.89
C PRO A 78 3.42 -14.97 10.12
N ASP A 79 4.16 -14.13 9.41
CA ASP A 79 5.60 -13.97 9.58
C ASP A 79 5.92 -12.57 10.13
N ALA A 80 6.91 -12.45 11.01
CA ALA A 80 7.20 -11.20 11.70
C ALA A 80 7.77 -10.12 10.76
N GLY A 81 8.52 -10.53 9.73
CA GLY A 81 9.21 -9.64 8.79
C GLY A 81 8.43 -9.34 7.51
N THR A 82 7.24 -9.92 7.34
CA THR A 82 6.44 -9.76 6.12
C THR A 82 4.95 -9.55 6.42
N VAL A 83 4.25 -8.86 5.52
CA VAL A 83 2.80 -8.80 5.47
C VAL A 83 2.35 -9.36 4.14
N THR A 84 1.35 -10.25 4.20
CA THR A 84 0.81 -10.93 3.04
C THR A 84 -0.53 -10.30 2.69
N LEU A 85 -0.66 -9.75 1.49
CA LEU A 85 -1.89 -9.10 1.04
C LEU A 85 -2.24 -9.51 -0.39
N TYR A 86 -3.49 -9.32 -0.78
CA TYR A 86 -3.85 -9.52 -2.17
C TYR A 86 -3.23 -8.42 -3.04
N ALA A 87 -2.69 -8.78 -4.19
CA ALA A 87 -2.06 -7.86 -5.15
C ALA A 87 -2.96 -6.66 -5.51
N ARG A 88 -4.27 -6.92 -5.62
CA ARG A 88 -5.26 -5.88 -5.88
C ARG A 88 -5.42 -4.91 -4.71
N HIS A 89 -5.38 -5.41 -3.48
CA HIS A 89 -5.41 -4.56 -2.28
C HIS A 89 -4.13 -3.74 -2.18
N ALA A 90 -2.97 -4.33 -2.45
CA ALA A 90 -1.69 -3.59 -2.51
C ALA A 90 -1.78 -2.42 -3.49
N SER A 91 -2.24 -2.71 -4.71
CA SER A 91 -2.40 -1.70 -5.77
C SER A 91 -3.37 -0.58 -5.36
N ASN A 92 -4.53 -0.93 -4.79
CA ASN A 92 -5.51 0.05 -4.35
C ASN A 92 -4.98 0.95 -3.22
N LEU A 93 -4.23 0.38 -2.27
CA LEU A 93 -3.62 1.14 -1.19
C LEU A 93 -2.60 2.13 -1.73
N VAL A 94 -1.71 1.67 -2.61
CA VAL A 94 -0.73 2.51 -3.31
C VAL A 94 -1.39 3.67 -4.05
N ASP A 95 -2.49 3.42 -4.76
CA ASP A 95 -3.20 4.45 -5.51
C ASP A 95 -3.83 5.50 -4.60
N GLY A 96 -4.42 5.05 -3.49
CA GLY A 96 -4.97 5.94 -2.49
C GLY A 96 -3.89 6.78 -1.80
N LEU A 97 -2.73 6.20 -1.49
CA LEU A 97 -1.60 6.96 -0.93
C LEU A 97 -1.06 8.02 -1.89
N ILE A 98 -0.95 7.71 -3.18
CA ILE A 98 -0.54 8.69 -4.20
C ILE A 98 -1.52 9.87 -4.24
N THR A 99 -2.81 9.60 -4.08
CA THR A 99 -3.87 10.63 -4.04
C THR A 99 -3.82 11.47 -2.76
N LEU A 100 -3.44 10.86 -1.62
CA LEU A 100 -3.37 11.52 -0.32
C LEU A 100 -2.09 12.35 -0.13
N LEU A 101 -0.99 11.96 -0.76
CA LEU A 101 0.29 12.65 -0.60
C LEU A 101 0.34 13.92 -1.47
N PRO A 102 0.84 15.05 -0.93
CA PRO A 102 0.99 16.27 -1.70
C PRO A 102 2.01 16.05 -2.82
N LYS A 103 1.64 16.38 -4.06
CA LYS A 103 2.47 16.17 -5.27
C LYS A 103 3.88 16.78 -5.16
N VAL A 104 4.00 17.87 -4.40
CA VAL A 104 5.29 18.53 -4.13
C VAL A 104 6.26 17.64 -3.34
N LYS A 105 5.74 16.73 -2.49
CA LYS A 105 6.54 15.77 -1.72
C LYS A 105 6.82 14.46 -2.46
N LEU A 106 6.07 14.16 -3.52
CA LEU A 106 6.38 13.00 -4.37
C LEU A 106 7.72 13.21 -5.09
N SER A 107 8.56 12.19 -5.08
CA SER A 107 9.79 12.16 -5.87
C SER A 107 9.48 12.34 -7.37
N GLN A 108 10.43 12.83 -8.16
CA GLN A 108 10.22 13.06 -9.60
C GLN A 108 9.72 11.80 -10.33
N ALA A 109 10.21 10.62 -9.93
CA ALA A 109 9.76 9.34 -10.47
C ALA A 109 8.29 9.02 -10.11
N LEU A 110 7.86 9.32 -8.89
CA LEU A 110 6.49 9.09 -8.43
C LEU A 110 5.50 10.13 -8.96
N ARG A 111 5.96 11.35 -9.27
CA ARG A 111 5.13 12.37 -9.95
C ARG A 111 4.67 11.91 -11.32
N GLY A 112 5.51 11.18 -12.08
CA GLY A 112 5.13 10.60 -13.36
C GLY A 112 3.96 9.63 -13.22
N SER A 113 4.06 8.68 -12.28
CA SER A 113 2.98 7.73 -12.00
C SER A 113 1.73 8.36 -11.40
N CYS A 114 1.85 9.46 -10.65
CA CYS A 114 0.72 10.24 -10.16
C CYS A 114 -0.07 10.89 -11.31
N LEU A 115 0.61 11.39 -12.34
CA LEU A 115 -0.03 11.96 -13.53
C LEU A 115 -0.76 10.87 -14.35
N GLU A 116 -0.18 9.68 -14.47
CA GLU A 116 -0.85 8.53 -15.12
C GLU A 116 -2.15 8.15 -14.39
N ILE A 117 -2.14 8.14 -13.05
CA ILE A 117 -3.33 7.86 -12.23
C ILE A 117 -4.41 8.93 -12.42
N GLU A 118 -4.05 10.22 -12.39
CA GLU A 118 -5.01 11.30 -12.58
C GLU A 118 -5.61 11.34 -13.99
N LEU A 119 -4.83 10.95 -14.99
CA LEU A 119 -5.26 10.92 -16.39
C LEU A 119 -5.96 9.59 -16.76
N GLY A 120 -5.91 8.57 -15.90
CA GLY A 120 -6.49 7.26 -16.13
C GLY A 120 -5.83 6.45 -17.26
N ILE A 121 -4.53 6.69 -17.52
CA ILE A 121 -3.76 6.13 -18.64
C ILE A 121 -2.85 4.99 -18.18
#